data_AF-A0A0S8AK01-F1
#
_entry.id   AF-A0A0S8AK01-F1
#
_cell.length_a   1.000
_cell.length_b   1.000
_cell.length_c   1.000
_cell.angle_alpha   90.00
_cell.angle_beta   90.00
_cell.angle_gamma   90.00
#
_symmetry.space_group_name_H-M   'P 1'
#
loop_
_entity.id
_entity.type
_entity.pdbx_description
1 polymer ?
#
loop_
_entity_poly.entity_id
_entity_poly.type
_entity_poly.pdbx_seq_one_letter_code
_entity_poly.pdbx_strand_id
1 'polypeptide(L)' 'MMSGTGGAGGQGMANPIMKVFLEDTRELRKTLHMKRFEYAEAARDFDVSVEELMKMEKEIKVLQMKINRYWLK' A
#
# COMPACT_ATOMS: atom_id res chain seq x y z
N MET A 1 17.51 -26.09 -15.96
CA MET A 1 17.19 -25.49 -14.64
C MET A 1 16.38 -24.23 -14.89
N MET A 2 15.06 -24.32 -14.84
CA MET A 2 14.16 -23.18 -14.82
C MET A 2 13.10 -23.50 -13.78
N SER A 3 13.32 -22.98 -12.57
CA SER A 3 12.32 -22.98 -11.51
C SER A 3 11.21 -22.01 -11.92
N GLY A 4 10.21 -22.55 -12.62
CA GLY A 4 8.94 -21.88 -12.80
C GLY A 4 8.27 -21.73 -11.44
N THR A 5 8.35 -20.54 -10.86
CA THR A 5 7.56 -20.14 -9.69
C THR A 5 6.14 -19.86 -10.17
N GLY A 6 5.47 -20.93 -10.62
CA GLY A 6 4.06 -20.93 -10.95
C GLY A 6 3.22 -20.98 -9.68
N GLY A 7 2.36 -19.99 -9.51
CA GLY A 7 1.07 -20.19 -8.85
C GLY A 7 1.05 -20.23 -7.32
N ALA A 8 1.41 -19.13 -6.66
CA ALA A 8 0.83 -18.82 -5.34
C ALA A 8 -0.58 -18.22 -5.52
N GLY A 9 -1.47 -18.94 -6.23
CA GLY A 9 -2.78 -18.45 -6.67
C GLY A 9 -3.97 -18.94 -5.84
N GLY A 10 -3.77 -19.70 -4.76
CA GLY A 10 -4.87 -20.49 -4.17
C GLY A 10 -5.03 -20.53 -2.65
N GLN A 11 -4.24 -19.81 -1.86
CA GLN A 11 -4.21 -20.03 -0.40
C GLN A 11 -4.55 -18.79 0.46
N GLY A 12 -4.83 -17.63 -0.15
CA GLY A 12 -5.07 -16.39 0.60
C GLY A 12 -6.46 -16.23 1.23
N MET A 13 -7.46 -17.02 0.81
CA MET A 13 -8.88 -16.75 1.11
C MET A 13 -9.44 -17.49 2.33
N ALA A 14 -8.68 -18.38 2.97
CA ALA A 14 -9.20 -19.23 4.04
C ALA A 14 -8.78 -18.81 5.47
N ASN A 15 -7.96 -17.76 5.62
CA ASN A 15 -7.51 -17.31 6.94
C ASN A 15 -8.46 -16.22 7.51
N PRO A 16 -9.21 -16.50 8.60
CA PRO A 16 -10.13 -15.52 9.19
C PRO A 16 -9.46 -14.22 9.62
N ILE A 17 -8.20 -14.27 10.07
CA ILE A 17 -7.42 -13.09 10.47
C ILE A 17 -7.14 -12.21 9.25
N MET A 18 -6.81 -12.82 8.10
CA MET A 18 -6.64 -12.08 6.84
C MET A 18 -7.94 -11.41 6.43
N LYS A 19 -9.09 -12.08 6.58
CA LYS A 19 -10.39 -11.49 6.22
C LYS A 19 -10.69 -10.26 7.06
N VAL A 20 -10.55 -10.35 8.39
CA VAL A 20 -10.76 -9.21 9.31
C VAL A 20 -9.81 -8.06 8.98
N PHE A 21 -8.51 -8.35 8.82
CA PHE A 21 -7.54 -7.34 8.40
C PHE A 21 -7.93 -6.64 7.08
N LEU A 22 -8.38 -7.43 6.09
CA LEU A 22 -8.77 -6.91 4.78
C LEU A 22 -10.03 -6.04 4.85
N GLU A 23 -10.99 -6.39 5.70
CA GLU A 23 -12.20 -5.62 5.96
C GLU A 23 -11.86 -4.32 6.72
N ASP A 24 -11.17 -4.42 7.86
CA ASP A 24 -10.84 -3.29 8.73
C ASP A 24 -9.96 -2.25 8.07
N THR A 25 -9.01 -2.69 7.22
CA THR A 25 -8.08 -1.78 6.55
C THR A 25 -8.53 -1.37 5.14
N ARG A 26 -9.75 -1.72 4.69
CA ARG A 26 -10.23 -1.47 3.32
C ARG A 26 -10.07 -0.01 2.88
N GLU A 27 -10.59 0.93 3.67
CA GLU A 27 -10.54 2.36 3.33
C GLU A 27 -9.13 2.93 3.45
N LEU A 28 -8.32 2.42 4.40
CA LEU A 28 -6.91 2.79 4.53
C LEU A 28 -6.10 2.35 3.32
N ARG A 29 -6.31 1.12 2.81
CA ARG A 29 -5.65 0.62 1.61
C ARG A 29 -6.05 1.40 0.38
N LYS A 30 -7.35 1.71 0.20
CA LYS A 30 -7.81 2.60 -0.90
C LYS A 30 -7.12 3.96 -0.85
N THR A 31 -7.10 4.58 0.32
CA THR A 31 -6.46 5.89 0.53
C THR A 31 -4.97 5.83 0.21
N LEU A 32 -4.29 4.78 0.67
CA LEU A 32 -2.88 4.55 0.35
C LEU A 32 -2.64 4.42 -1.17
N HIS A 33 -3.50 3.71 -1.90
CA HIS A 33 -3.40 3.58 -3.34
C HIS A 33 -3.58 4.92 -4.05
N MET A 34 -4.58 5.72 -3.65
CA MET A 34 -4.78 7.06 -4.21
C MET A 34 -3.58 7.97 -3.95
N LYS A 35 -3.04 7.99 -2.73
CA LYS A 35 -1.86 8.80 -2.39
C LYS A 35 -0.61 8.40 -3.16
N ARG A 36 -0.40 7.10 -3.39
CA ARG A 36 0.69 6.60 -4.24
C ARG A 36 0.53 7.04 -5.69
N PHE A 37 -0.71 7.06 -6.19
CA PHE A 37 -0.99 7.56 -7.53
C PHE A 37 -0.71 9.06 -7.63
N GLU A 38 -1.23 9.87 -6.69
CA GLU A 38 -0.96 11.32 -6.62
C GLU A 38 0.55 11.63 -6.58
N TYR A 39 1.31 10.92 -5.73
CA TYR A 39 2.77 11.07 -5.68
C TYR A 39 3.44 10.74 -7.01
N ALA A 40 3.01 9.65 -7.67
CA ALA A 40 3.60 9.23 -8.94
C ALA A 40 3.33 10.24 -10.07
N GLU A 41 2.14 10.85 -10.09
CA GLU A 41 1.83 11.94 -11.02
C GLU A 41 2.64 13.20 -10.70
N ALA A 42 2.70 13.59 -9.43
CA ALA A 42 3.47 14.76 -9.00
C ALA A 42 4.98 14.61 -9.30
N ALA A 43 5.54 13.40 -9.15
CA ALA A 43 6.95 13.15 -9.44
C ALA A 43 7.32 13.25 -10.93
N ARG A 44 6.33 13.33 -11.83
CA ARG A 44 6.53 13.54 -13.28
C ARG A 44 6.38 15.00 -13.69
N ASP A 45 5.88 15.83 -12.78
CA ASP A 45 5.68 17.25 -13.00
C ASP A 45 6.96 18.01 -12.60
N PHE A 46 7.47 18.83 -13.52
CA PHE A 46 8.69 19.62 -13.30
C PHE A 46 8.45 20.83 -12.37
N ASP A 47 7.19 21.24 -12.18
CA ASP A 47 6.82 22.36 -11.31
C ASP A 47 6.70 21.92 -9.84
N VAL A 48 6.63 20.61 -9.57
CA VAL A 48 6.55 20.09 -8.21
C VAL A 48 7.94 20.05 -7.58
N SER A 49 8.06 20.68 -6.42
CA SER A 49 9.32 20.72 -5.67
C SER A 49 9.62 19.39 -4.98
N VAL A 50 10.92 19.15 -4.72
CA VAL A 50 11.37 17.99 -3.94
C VAL A 50 10.75 17.97 -2.54
N GLU A 51 10.56 19.15 -1.92
CA GLU A 51 9.96 19.27 -0.59
C GLU A 51 8.49 18.80 -0.57
N GLU A 52 7.72 19.14 -1.61
CA GLU A 52 6.34 18.68 -1.77
C GLU A 52 6.29 17.16 -1.96
N LEU A 53 7.19 16.60 -2.78
CA LEU A 53 7.30 15.15 -2.95
C LEU A 53 7.64 14.44 -1.63
N MET A 54 8.55 14.99 -0.82
CA MET A 54 8.89 14.45 0.49
C MET A 54 7.70 14.48 1.46
N LYS A 55 6.88 15.54 1.42
CA LYS A 55 5.66 15.62 2.23
C LYS A 55 4.66 14.53 1.83
N MET A 56 4.42 14.35 0.53
CA MET A 56 3.57 13.29 0.01
C MET A 56 4.08 11.90 0.39
N GLU A 57 5.40 11.67 0.30
CA GLU A 57 6.02 10.40 0.70
C GLU A 57 5.83 10.12 2.20
N LYS A 58 5.95 11.16 3.05
CA LYS A 58 5.70 11.05 4.49
C LYS A 58 4.26 10.65 4.78
N GLU A 59 3.28 11.23 4.08
CA GLU A 59 1.87 10.86 4.22
C GLU A 59 1.62 9.38 3.85
N ILE A 60 2.21 8.93 2.74
CA ILE A 60 2.19 7.52 2.31
C ILE A 60 2.80 6.60 3.38
N LYS A 61 3.95 6.96 3.94
CA LYS A 61 4.62 6.18 5.01
C LYS A 61 3.77 6.10 6.27
N VAL A 62 3.14 7.20 6.69
CA VAL A 62 2.23 7.21 7.84
C VAL A 62 1.02 6.28 7.61
N LEU A 63 0.43 6.30 6.40
CA LEU A 63 -0.68 5.40 6.06
C LEU A 63 -0.25 3.92 6.06
N GLN A 64 0.92 3.61 5.52
CA GLN A 64 1.48 2.25 5.59
C GLN A 64 1.72 1.80 7.02
N MET A 65 2.29 2.66 7.86
CA MET A 65 2.49 2.35 9.28
C MET A 65 1.16 2.09 10.00
N LYS A 66 0.11 2.85 9.69
CA LYS A 66 -1.23 2.61 10.24
C LYS A 66 -1.76 1.23 9.84
N ILE A 67 -1.68 0.88 8.56
CA ILE A 67 -2.11 -0.44 8.06
C ILE A 67 -1.31 -1.56 8.71
N ASN A 68 0.02 -1.44 8.79
CA ASN A 68 0.89 -2.44 9.41
C ASN A 68 0.59 -2.65 10.89
N ARG A 69 0.18 -1.59 11.62
CA ARG A 69 -0.24 -1.75 13.02
C ARG A 69 -1.50 -2.59 13.18
N TYR A 70 -2.39 -2.66 12.19
CA TYR A 70 -3.54 -3.58 12.25
C TYR A 70 -3.13 -5.05 12.12
N TRP A 71 -1.97 -5.32 11.51
CA TRP A 71 -1.41 -6.67 11.42
C TRP A 71 -0.76 -7.14 12.73
N LEU A 72 -0.32 -6.21 13.57
CA LEU A 72 0.35 -6.48 14.85
C LEU A 72 -0.61 -6.46 16.06
N LYS A 73 -1.89 -6.21 15.83
CA LYS A 73 -2.95 -6.31 16.84
C LYS A 73 -3.50 -7.72 16.88
#